data_AF-A0A2E4D5U5-F1
#
_entry.id   AF-A0A2E4D5U5-F1
#
_cell.length_a   1.000
_cell.length_b   1.000
_cell.length_c   1.000
_cell.angle_alpha   90.00
_cell.angle_beta   90.00
_cell.angle_gamma   90.00
#
_symmetry.space_group_name_H-M   'P 1'
#
loop_
_entity.id
_entity.type
_entity.pdbx_description
1 polymer ?
#
loop_
_entity_poly.entity_id
_entity_poly.type
_entity_poly.pdbx_seq_one_letter_code
_entity_poly.pdbx_strand_id
1 'polypeptide(L)'
;MQKLQKLTRHTSLEYGIYLRDEIRQNIRNRILRLRELAPSNSNIRLSFKMPFNKIKGILTINSFGKSFKAEADNTDPTVLFDLLEDEIKKQLNKWKSDRFSESHISDASLA
;
A
#
# COMPACT_ATOMS: atom_id res chain seq x y z
N MET A 1 16.51 37.51 -27.59
CA MET A 1 15.24 37.15 -26.90
C MET A 1 15.40 35.74 -26.32
N GLN A 2 15.82 35.60 -25.06
CA GLN A 2 15.94 34.29 -24.39
C GLN A 2 14.55 33.77 -24.01
N LYS A 3 14.17 32.59 -24.52
CA LYS A 3 12.97 31.87 -24.10
C LYS A 3 13.19 31.35 -22.68
N LEU A 4 12.54 31.99 -21.70
CA LEU A 4 12.35 31.44 -20.36
C LEU A 4 11.51 30.15 -20.50
N GLN A 5 12.17 28.99 -20.42
CA GLN A 5 11.47 27.74 -20.21
C GLN A 5 10.93 27.77 -18.77
N LYS A 6 9.60 27.89 -18.63
CA LYS A 6 8.91 27.74 -17.36
C LYS A 6 9.23 26.35 -16.82
N LEU A 7 10.11 26.30 -15.82
CA LEU A 7 10.37 25.12 -15.03
C LEU A 7 9.17 24.93 -14.10
N THR A 8 8.07 24.38 -14.63
CA THR A 8 6.96 23.89 -13.81
C THR A 8 7.53 22.73 -13.00
N ARG A 9 8.03 23.02 -11.79
CA ARG A 9 8.31 22.01 -10.78
C ARG A 9 6.96 21.40 -10.42
N HIS A 10 6.55 20.37 -11.15
CA HIS A 10 5.48 19.49 -10.72
C HIS A 10 5.99 18.79 -9.46
N THR A 11 5.77 19.41 -8.30
CA THR A 11 5.77 18.70 -7.03
C THR A 11 4.57 17.75 -7.08
N SER A 12 4.76 16.59 -7.72
CA SER A 12 3.75 15.56 -7.76
C SER A 12 3.51 15.11 -6.31
N LEU A 13 2.32 15.42 -5.78
CA LEU A 13 1.83 14.85 -4.53
C LEU A 13 1.51 13.37 -4.80
N GLU A 14 2.55 12.55 -4.96
CA GLU A 14 2.48 11.13 -5.34
C GLU A 14 1.46 10.36 -4.49
N TYR A 15 1.37 10.73 -3.20
CA TYR A 15 0.44 10.14 -2.23
C TYR A 15 -0.61 11.14 -1.72
N GLY A 16 -0.84 12.28 -2.37
CA GLY A 16 -1.85 13.26 -1.99
C GLY A 16 -1.44 14.28 -0.91
N ILE A 17 -0.27 14.12 -0.29
CA ILE A 17 0.35 15.12 0.61
C ILE A 17 1.83 15.32 0.27
N TYR A 18 2.41 16.43 0.75
CA TYR A 18 3.85 16.64 0.67
C TYR A 18 4.56 15.77 1.70
N LEU A 19 5.58 15.04 1.25
CA LEU A 19 6.46 14.24 2.09
C LEU A 19 7.90 14.64 1.84
N ARG A 20 8.74 14.57 2.88
CA ARG A 20 10.20 14.65 2.72
C ARG A 20 10.68 13.53 1.81
N ASP A 21 11.70 13.80 1.01
CA ASP A 21 12.22 12.87 0.00
C ASP A 21 12.60 11.52 0.61
N GLU A 22 13.26 11.51 1.76
CA GLU A 22 13.63 10.29 2.49
C GLU A 22 12.42 9.43 2.86
N ILE A 23 11.36 10.05 3.39
CA ILE A 23 10.11 9.37 3.76
C ILE A 23 9.42 8.83 2.51
N ARG A 24 9.37 9.65 1.44
CA ARG A 24 8.76 9.26 0.16
C ARG A 24 9.47 8.04 -0.43
N GLN A 25 10.80 8.04 -0.46
CA GLN A 25 11.58 6.91 -0.98
C GLN A 25 11.44 5.66 -0.12
N ASN A 26 11.43 5.82 1.21
CA ASN A 26 11.18 4.70 2.12
C ASN A 26 9.81 4.06 1.86
N ILE A 27 8.74 4.85 1.82
CA ILE A 27 7.38 4.37 1.52
C ILE A 27 7.34 3.69 0.15
N ARG A 28 7.96 4.29 -0.88
CA ARG A 28 8.03 3.71 -2.22
C ARG A 28 8.69 2.33 -2.23
N ASN A 29 9.82 2.18 -1.56
CA ASN A 29 10.53 0.90 -1.45
C ASN A 29 9.69 -0.15 -0.72
N ARG A 30 8.94 0.24 0.30
CA ARG A 30 8.06 -0.66 1.04
C ARG A 30 6.83 -1.08 0.22
N ILE A 31 6.25 -0.18 -0.57
CA ILE A 31 5.19 -0.52 -1.52
C ILE A 31 5.69 -1.54 -2.56
N LEU A 32 6.93 -1.42 -3.04
CA LEU A 32 7.53 -2.41 -3.94
C LEU A 32 7.62 -3.80 -3.26
N ARG A 33 8.04 -3.86 -2.00
CA ARG A 33 8.05 -5.12 -1.23
C ARG A 33 6.64 -5.69 -1.02
N LEU A 34 5.64 -4.85 -0.76
CA LEU A 34 4.24 -5.29 -0.67
C LEU A 34 3.74 -5.90 -1.99
N ARG A 35 4.21 -5.40 -3.14
CA ARG A 35 3.88 -5.95 -4.46
C ARG A 35 4.40 -7.37 -4.64
N GLU A 36 5.55 -7.70 -4.07
CA GLU A 36 6.10 -9.07 -4.09
C GLU A 36 5.28 -10.03 -3.22
N LEU A 37 4.63 -9.52 -2.17
CA LEU A 37 3.79 -10.32 -1.28
C LEU A 37 2.34 -10.47 -1.75
N ALA A 38 1.86 -9.52 -2.56
CA ALA A 38 0.51 -9.46 -3.07
C ALA A 38 0.27 -10.51 -4.17
N PRO A 39 -1.01 -10.84 -4.48
CA PRO A 39 -1.31 -11.68 -5.63
C PRO A 39 -0.77 -11.08 -6.95
N SER A 40 -0.51 -11.95 -7.93
CA SER A 40 -0.07 -11.54 -9.26
C SER A 40 -1.04 -10.54 -9.91
N ASN A 41 -0.50 -9.60 -10.70
CA ASN A 41 -1.26 -8.55 -11.37
C ASN A 41 -2.05 -7.62 -10.43
N SER A 42 -1.57 -7.44 -9.20
CA SER A 42 -2.19 -6.54 -8.24
C SER A 42 -1.86 -5.07 -8.52
N ASN A 43 -2.87 -4.22 -8.35
CA ASN A 43 -2.74 -2.77 -8.35
C ASN A 43 -2.72 -2.26 -6.90
N ILE A 44 -1.63 -1.59 -6.51
CA ILE A 44 -1.46 -1.02 -5.18
C ILE A 44 -1.63 0.50 -5.26
N ARG A 45 -2.52 1.05 -4.44
CA ARG A 45 -2.75 2.49 -4.33
C ARG A 45 -2.69 2.93 -2.87
N LEU A 46 -1.80 3.88 -2.59
CA LEU A 46 -1.69 4.60 -1.33
C LEU A 46 -2.21 6.03 -1.52
N SER A 47 -3.03 6.51 -0.59
CA SER A 47 -3.46 7.91 -0.55
C SER A 47 -3.47 8.41 0.89
N PHE A 48 -2.87 9.57 1.08
CA PHE A 48 -2.94 10.38 2.28
C PHE A 48 -3.82 11.60 2.03
N LYS A 49 -4.53 12.02 3.06
CA LYS A 49 -5.29 13.27 3.14
C LYS A 49 -5.00 13.91 4.49
N MET A 50 -5.00 15.24 4.56
CA MET A 50 -4.71 15.96 5.80
C MET A 50 -5.91 16.77 6.30
N PRO A 51 -6.96 16.12 6.84
CA PRO A 51 -8.05 16.84 7.50
C PRO A 51 -7.62 17.34 8.89
N PHE A 52 -7.74 18.65 9.14
CA PHE A 52 -7.70 19.25 10.47
C PHE A 52 -6.56 18.73 11.38
N ASN A 53 -5.31 18.88 10.94
CA ASN A 53 -4.07 18.50 11.66
C ASN A 53 -3.80 17.01 11.86
N LYS A 54 -4.60 16.11 11.30
CA LYS A 54 -4.28 14.67 11.23
C LYS A 54 -4.07 14.24 9.79
N ILE A 55 -3.26 13.21 9.58
CA ILE A 55 -3.12 12.57 8.27
C ILE A 55 -3.99 11.31 8.31
N LYS A 56 -5.00 11.26 7.45
CA LYS A 56 -5.75 10.04 7.16
C LYS A 56 -5.08 9.33 5.99
N GLY A 57 -4.79 8.04 6.15
CA GLY A 57 -4.21 7.21 5.12
C GLY A 57 -5.11 6.05 4.72
N ILE A 58 -5.06 5.72 3.43
CA ILE A 58 -5.76 4.59 2.84
C ILE A 58 -4.78 3.85 1.95
N LEU A 59 -4.55 2.57 2.24
CA LEU A 59 -3.76 1.67 1.41
C LEU A 59 -4.67 0.57 0.87
N THR A 60 -4.65 0.38 -0.46
CA THR A 60 -5.47 -0.62 -1.14
C THR A 60 -4.60 -1.47 -2.05
N ILE A 61 -4.85 -2.77 -2.05
CA ILE A 61 -4.28 -3.74 -3.00
C ILE A 61 -5.45 -4.43 -3.68
N ASN A 62 -5.61 -4.21 -4.98
CA ASN A 62 -6.67 -4.85 -5.78
C ASN A 62 -6.05 -5.86 -6.73
N SER A 63 -6.52 -7.10 -6.67
CA SER A 63 -6.19 -8.18 -7.59
C SER A 63 -7.48 -8.72 -8.21
N PHE A 64 -7.34 -9.52 -9.27
CA PHE A 64 -8.47 -10.26 -9.82
C PHE A 64 -9.13 -11.12 -8.72
N GLY A 65 -10.40 -10.83 -8.41
CA GLY A 65 -11.20 -11.56 -7.41
C GLY A 65 -10.90 -11.27 -5.94
N LYS A 66 -9.93 -10.42 -5.60
CA LYS A 66 -9.60 -10.10 -4.20
C LYS A 66 -9.13 -8.67 -4.02
N SER A 67 -9.64 -8.01 -3.00
CA SER A 67 -9.23 -6.67 -2.58
C SER A 67 -8.82 -6.68 -1.11
N PHE A 68 -7.74 -5.97 -0.81
CA PHE A 68 -7.22 -5.73 0.52
C PHE A 68 -7.23 -4.23 0.77
N LYS A 69 -7.64 -3.82 1.96
CA LYS A 69 -7.81 -2.40 2.29
C LYS A 69 -7.48 -2.16 3.75
N ALA A 70 -6.63 -1.16 3.99
CA ALA A 70 -6.35 -0.63 5.31
C ALA A 70 -6.65 0.87 5.34
N GLU A 71 -7.20 1.33 6.45
CA GLU A 71 -7.40 2.76 6.76
C GLU A 71 -6.84 3.03 8.15
N ALA A 72 -6.17 4.16 8.33
CA ALA A 72 -5.64 4.60 9.61
C ALA A 72 -5.52 6.14 9.64
N ASP A 73 -5.37 6.71 10.83
CA ASP A 73 -5.03 8.11 11.04
C ASP A 73 -3.81 8.26 11.97
N ASN A 74 -2.90 9.15 11.61
CA ASN A 74 -1.76 9.52 12.46
C ASN A 74 -1.26 10.92 12.10
N THR A 75 -0.47 11.54 12.96
CA THR A 75 0.20 12.82 12.68
C THR A 75 1.54 12.61 11.95
N ASP A 76 2.20 11.46 12.15
CA ASP A 76 3.44 11.09 11.46
C ASP A 76 3.12 10.19 10.25
N PRO A 77 3.52 10.58 9.02
CA PRO A 77 3.27 9.78 7.81
C PRO A 77 4.00 8.43 7.79
N THR A 78 5.13 8.31 8.50
CA THR A 78 5.90 7.06 8.62
C THR A 78 5.13 6.07 9.49
N VAL A 79 4.73 6.52 10.69
CA VAL A 79 3.92 5.71 11.61
C VAL A 79 2.57 5.36 10.99
N LEU A 80 1.95 6.30 10.27
CA LEU A 80 0.74 6.04 9.51
C LEU A 80 0.94 4.91 8.51
N PHE A 81 2.05 4.93 7.76
CA PHE A 81 2.33 3.88 6.79
C PHE A 81 2.62 2.54 7.47
N ASP A 82 3.28 2.52 8.64
CA ASP A 82 3.49 1.30 9.44
C ASP A 82 2.15 0.63 9.78
N LEU A 83 1.20 1.41 10.31
CA LEU A 83 -0.14 0.91 10.65
C LEU A 83 -0.88 0.34 9.44
N LEU A 84 -0.79 1.02 8.29
CA LEU A 84 -1.40 0.56 7.04
C LEU A 84 -0.74 -0.72 6.51
N GLU A 85 0.59 -0.78 6.55
CA GLU A 85 1.36 -1.92 6.06
C GLU A 85 1.09 -3.17 6.90
N ASP A 86 1.07 -3.05 8.23
CA ASP A 86 0.82 -4.17 9.14
C ASP A 86 -0.57 -4.76 8.95
N GLU A 87 -1.59 -3.90 8.78
CA GLU A 87 -2.96 -4.35 8.52
C GLU A 87 -3.06 -5.07 7.17
N ILE A 88 -2.45 -4.53 6.10
CA ILE A 88 -2.41 -5.20 4.80
C ILE A 88 -1.68 -6.54 4.88
N LYS A 89 -0.55 -6.63 5.59
CA LYS A 89 0.20 -7.89 5.77
C LYS A 89 -0.64 -8.94 6.48
N LYS A 90 -1.41 -8.57 7.51
CA LYS A 90 -2.34 -9.49 8.18
C LYS A 90 -3.38 -10.04 7.20
N GLN A 91 -3.98 -9.19 6.38
CA GLN A 91 -4.99 -9.63 5.40
C GLN A 91 -4.38 -10.51 4.30
N LEU A 92 -3.18 -10.16 3.80
CA LEU A 92 -2.44 -10.97 2.82
C LEU A 92 -2.06 -12.34 3.39
N ASN A 93 -1.56 -12.37 4.62
CA ASN A 93 -1.19 -13.62 5.29
C ASN A 93 -2.42 -14.49 5.49
N LYS A 94 -3.52 -13.93 6.02
CA LYS A 94 -4.78 -14.66 6.16
C LYS A 94 -5.25 -15.27 4.83
N TRP A 95 -5.25 -14.48 3.76
CA TRP A 95 -5.62 -14.97 2.43
C TRP A 95 -4.70 -16.10 1.94
N LYS A 96 -3.40 -16.01 2.17
CA LYS A 96 -2.47 -17.11 1.86
C LYS A 96 -2.81 -18.35 2.67
N SER A 97 -3.02 -18.22 3.97
CA SER A 97 -3.42 -19.33 4.84
C SER A 97 -4.67 -20.03 4.32
N ASP A 98 -5.72 -19.27 4.04
CA ASP A 98 -7.03 -19.78 3.61
C ASP A 98 -6.93 -20.54 2.28
N ARG A 99 -6.04 -20.11 1.37
CA ARG A 99 -5.87 -20.75 0.06
C ARG A 99 -5.12 -22.09 0.14
N PHE A 100 -4.21 -22.24 1.10
CA PHE A 100 -3.34 -23.42 1.22
C PHE A 100 -3.79 -24.39 2.32
N SER A 101 -4.73 -24.00 3.18
CA SER A 101 -5.38 -24.92 4.12
C SER A 101 -6.39 -25.84 3.44
N GLU A 102 -7.06 -25.40 2.38
CA GLU A 102 -8.00 -26.25 1.60
C GLU A 102 -7.28 -27.34 0.78
N SER A 103 -6.00 -27.16 0.44
CA SER A 103 -5.23 -28.13 -0.34
C SER A 103 -4.75 -29.38 0.44
N HIS A 104 -5.05 -29.50 1.74
CA HIS A 104 -4.57 -30.62 2.57
C HIS A 104 -5.68 -31.58 3.05
N ILE A 105 -6.94 -31.39 2.66
CA ILE A 105 -8.05 -32.25 3.12
C ILE A 105 -8.43 -33.32 2.09
N SER A 106 -8.02 -33.20 0.83
CA SER A 106 -8.46 -34.10 -0.25
C SER A 106 -7.66 -35.39 -0.45
N ASP A 107 -6.53 -35.60 0.24
CA ASP A 107 -5.72 -36.82 0.10
C ASP A 107 -5.90 -37.85 1.24
N ALA A 108 -6.55 -37.48 2.34
CA ALA A 108 -6.70 -38.35 3.52
C ALA A 108 -8.03 -39.12 3.58
N SER A 109 -8.86 -39.07 2.52
CA SER A 109 -10.18 -39.72 2.48
C SER A 109 -10.28 -40.90 1.50
N LEU A 110 -9.14 -41.42 1.02
CA LEU A 110 -9.08 -42.54 0.07
C LEU A 110 -8.14 -43.68 0.51
N ALA A 111 -7.82 -43.78 1.80
CA ALA A 111 -7.07 -44.91 2.37
C ALA A 111 -7.97 -45.76 3.28
#